data_AF-A0A1G7UZ33-F1
#
_entry.id   AF-A0A1G7UZ33-F1
#
_cell.length_a   1.000
_cell.length_b   1.000
_cell.length_c   1.000
_cell.angle_alpha   90.00
_cell.angle_beta   90.00
_cell.angle_gamma   90.00
#
_symmetry.space_group_name_H-M   'P 1'
#
loop_
_entity.id
_entity.type
_entity.pdbx_description
1 polymer ?
#
loop_
_entity_poly.entity_id
_entity_poly.type
_entity_poly.pdbx_seq_one_letter_code
_entity_poly.pdbx_strand_id
1 'polypeptide(L)' 'MIPTCFSDYYSMIPLLNEVTEWSLLRKWALSEVYRVKLATGETRIIKWGGSEMAREAGIYRDLVHPLQLKAPQIFEFV' A
#
# COMPACT_ATOMS: atom_id res chain seq x y z
N MET A 1 10.87 12.43 -0.44
CA MET A 1 11.30 11.76 -1.69
C MET A 1 10.52 10.45 -1.80
N ILE A 2 9.96 10.16 -2.97
CA ILE A 2 9.12 8.97 -3.18
C ILE A 2 10.03 7.75 -3.38
N PRO A 3 9.73 6.59 -2.77
CA PRO A 3 10.54 5.40 -2.98
C PRO A 3 10.52 4.94 -4.45
N THR A 4 11.64 4.40 -4.93
CA THR A 4 11.82 4.02 -6.33
C THR A 4 10.74 3.06 -6.83
N CYS A 5 10.34 2.09 -6.02
CA CYS A 5 9.30 1.12 -6.36
C CYS A 5 7.92 1.73 -6.66
N PHE A 6 7.66 2.98 -6.22
CA PHE A 6 6.43 3.71 -6.48
C PHE A 6 6.56 4.80 -7.55
N SER A 7 7.78 5.05 -8.06
CA SER A 7 8.02 6.21 -8.95
C SER A 7 7.22 6.12 -10.24
N ASP A 8 7.08 4.92 -10.80
CA ASP A 8 6.33 4.67 -12.04
C ASP A 8 4.81 4.80 -11.86
N TYR A 9 4.32 4.79 -10.62
CA TYR A 9 2.88 4.78 -10.31
C TYR A 9 2.34 6.15 -9.88
N TYR A 10 3.19 7.17 -9.77
CA TYR A 10 2.83 8.52 -9.30
C TYR A 10 1.69 9.15 -10.10
N SER A 11 1.66 8.93 -11.42
CA SER A 11 0.61 9.44 -12.30
C SER A 11 -0.72 8.68 -12.15
N MET A 12 -0.67 7.40 -11.78
CA MET A 12 -1.83 6.51 -11.69
C MET A 12 -2.48 6.51 -10.30
N ILE A 13 -1.70 6.81 -9.27
CA ILE A 13 -2.13 6.76 -7.87
C ILE A 13 -1.92 8.15 -7.26
N PRO A 14 -2.90 9.07 -7.40
CA PRO A 14 -2.77 10.46 -6.91
C PRO A 14 -2.41 10.56 -5.42
N LEU A 15 -2.83 9.58 -4.61
CA LEU A 15 -2.49 9.50 -3.19
C LEU A 15 -0.97 9.55 -2.94
N LEU A 16 -0.15 9.00 -3.84
CA LEU A 16 1.32 9.03 -3.70
C LEU A 16 1.86 10.46 -3.69
N ASN A 17 1.14 11.40 -4.33
CA ASN A 17 1.48 12.80 -4.47
C ASN A 17 1.18 13.60 -3.19
N GLU A 18 0.26 13.07 -2.38
CA GLU A 18 -0.16 13.66 -1.12
C GLU A 18 0.71 13.20 0.06
N VAL A 19 1.63 12.25 -0.15
CA VAL A 19 2.50 11.74 0.91
C VAL A 19 3.59 12.76 1.23
N THR A 20 3.58 13.27 2.47
CA THR A 20 4.60 14.20 2.99
C THR A 20 5.76 13.48 3.64
N GLU A 21 5.54 12.28 4.21
CA GLU A 21 6.57 11.51 4.90
C GLU A 21 6.47 10.02 4.53
N TRP A 22 7.63 9.41 4.28
CA TRP A 22 7.78 7.98 3.99
C TRP A 22 8.68 7.34 5.05
N SER A 23 8.22 6.27 5.69
CA SER A 23 8.99 5.48 6.65
C SER A 23 8.97 4.02 6.24
N LEU A 24 10.11 3.48 5.84
CA LEU A 24 10.25 2.06 5.51
C LEU A 24 10.07 1.22 6.78
N LEU A 25 9.09 0.33 6.79
CA LEU A 25 8.87 -0.61 7.90
C LEU A 25 9.50 -1.97 7.64
N ARG A 26 9.38 -2.46 6.40
CA ARG A 26 9.91 -3.77 5.97
C ARG A 26 10.29 -3.72 4.50
N LYS A 27 11.38 -4.40 4.14
CA LYS A 27 11.85 -4.59 2.77
C LYS A 27 12.23 -6.05 2.57
N TRP A 28 11.61 -6.69 1.59
CA TRP A 28 11.89 -8.05 1.14
C TRP A 28 12.30 -8.03 -0.34
N ALA A 29 12.68 -9.20 -0.87
CA ALA A 29 13.11 -9.33 -2.26
C ALA A 29 12.02 -8.90 -3.28
N LEU A 30 10.73 -9.12 -2.97
CA LEU A 30 9.60 -8.86 -3.86
C LEU A 30 8.51 -7.96 -3.27
N SER A 31 8.71 -7.40 -2.07
CA SER A 31 7.76 -6.44 -1.51
C SER A 31 8.42 -5.44 -0.58
N GLU A 32 7.82 -4.27 -0.50
CA GLU A 32 8.22 -3.20 0.40
C GLU A 32 6.98 -2.64 1.11
N VAL A 33 7.09 -2.40 2.41
CA VAL A 33 6.01 -1.88 3.25
C VAL A 33 6.46 -0.57 3.88
N TYR A 34 5.65 0.45 3.68
CA TYR A 34 5.88 1.81 4.14
C TYR A 34 4.75 2.27 5.03
N ARG A 35 5.11 2.99 6.11
CA ARG A 35 4.21 3.92 6.76
C ARG A 35 4.33 5.25 6.04
N VAL A 36 3.19 5.81 5.66
CA VAL A 36 3.13 7.13 5.03
C VAL A 36 2.29 8.08 5.85
N LYS A 37 2.66 9.36 5.82
CA LYS A 37 1.84 10.46 6.34
C LYS A 37 1.38 11.32 5.18
N LEU A 38 0.09 11.60 5.13
CA LEU A 38 -0.51 12.44 4.11
C LEU A 38 -0.47 13.91 4.52
N ALA A 39 -0.62 14.81 3.55
CA ALA A 39 -0.76 16.25 3.79
C ALA A 39 -1.92 16.60 4.74
N THR A 40 -2.95 15.76 4.79
CA THR A 40 -4.08 15.88 5.74
C THR A 40 -3.68 15.56 7.20
N GLY A 41 -2.50 14.99 7.43
CA GLY A 41 -2.03 14.47 8.72
C GLY A 41 -2.38 13.00 8.96
N GLU A 42 -3.20 12.38 8.11
CA GLU A 42 -3.55 10.96 8.22
C GLU A 42 -2.32 10.07 8.01
N THR A 43 -2.23 8.96 8.77
CA THR A 43 -1.19 7.95 8.60
C THR A 43 -1.76 6.68 7.99
N ARG A 44 -1.13 6.17 6.93
CA ARG A 44 -1.52 4.92 6.25
C ARG A 44 -0.34 3.95 6.12
N ILE A 45 -0.66 2.69 5.83
CA ILE A 45 0.31 1.69 5.39
C ILE A 45 0.13 1.51 3.88
N ILE A 46 1.21 1.65 3.13
CA ILE A 46 1.27 1.31 1.71
C ILE A 46 2.21 0.12 1.55
N LYS A 47 1.77 -0.89 0.82
CA LYS A 47 2.57 -2.04 0.44
C LYS A 47 2.72 -2.06 -1.08
N TRP A 48 3.96 -2.15 -1.54
CA TRP A 48 4.27 -2.51 -2.91
C TRP A 48 4.63 -4.00 -2.96
N GLY A 49 4.10 -4.72 -3.94
CA GLY A 49 4.46 -6.11 -4.21
C GLY A 49 4.70 -6.30 -5.70
N GLY A 50 5.83 -6.89 -6.07
CA GLY A 50 6.11 -7.29 -7.44
C GLY A 50 5.56 -8.68 -7.75
N SER A 51 5.14 -8.92 -9.00
CA SER A 51 4.74 -10.23 -9.51
C SER A 51 3.64 -10.92 -8.67
N GLU A 52 3.86 -12.15 -8.19
CA GLU A 52 2.86 -12.99 -7.50
C GLU A 52 2.33 -12.41 -6.18
N MET A 53 2.94 -11.36 -5.61
CA MET A 53 2.47 -10.73 -4.37
C MET A 53 1.26 -9.79 -4.57
N ALA A 54 0.72 -9.66 -5.78
CA ALA A 54 -0.49 -8.89 -6.06
C ALA A 54 -1.80 -9.54 -5.52
N ARG A 55 -1.79 -10.83 -5.12
CA ARG A 55 -3.04 -11.54 -4.73
C ARG A 55 -3.59 -11.19 -3.35
N GLU A 56 -2.84 -10.44 -2.53
CA GLU A 56 -3.21 -10.19 -1.14
C GLU A 56 -4.56 -9.48 -0.99
N ALA A 57 -4.83 -8.47 -1.83
CA ALA A 57 -6.10 -7.76 -1.79
C ALA A 57 -7.29 -8.68 -2.15
N GLY A 58 -7.10 -9.61 -3.09
CA GLY A 58 -8.08 -10.65 -3.40
C GLY A 58 -8.36 -11.55 -2.19
N ILE A 59 -7.32 -11.99 -1.47
CA ILE A 59 -7.49 -12.82 -0.26
C ILE A 59 -8.28 -12.07 0.82
N TYR A 60 -7.99 -10.79 1.07
CA TYR A 60 -8.75 -10.00 2.05
C TYR A 60 -10.22 -9.87 1.66
N ARG A 61 -10.50 -9.65 0.37
CA ARG A 61 -11.85 -9.48 -0.16
C ARG A 61 -12.66 -10.78 -0.10
N ASP A 62 -12.06 -11.89 -0.51
CA ASP A 62 -12.78 -13.15 -0.74
C ASP A 62 -12.84 -14.01 0.52
N LEU A 63 -11.85 -13.89 1.41
CA LEU A 63 -11.77 -14.72 2.62
C LEU A 63 -12.03 -13.93 3.90
N VAL A 64 -11.42 -12.76 4.07
CA VAL A 64 -11.44 -12.06 5.37
C VAL A 64 -12.71 -11.24 5.54
N HIS A 65 -13.13 -10.50 4.51
CA HIS A 65 -14.31 -9.65 4.57
C HIS A 65 -15.61 -10.41 4.90
N PRO A 66 -15.89 -11.61 4.32
CA PRO A 66 -17.08 -12.39 4.67
C PRO A 66 -17.14 -12.84 6.13
N LEU A 67 -15.99 -12.97 6.79
CA LEU A 67 -15.90 -13.41 8.19
C LEU A 67 -16.22 -12.29 9.19
N GLN A 68 -16.44 -11.05 8.72
CA GLN A 68 -16.71 -9.86 9.55
C GLN A 68 -15.65 -9.62 10.64
N LEU A 69 -14.43 -10.10 10.39
CA LEU A 69 -13.29 -9.87 11.27
C LEU A 69 -12.83 -8.42 11.15
N LYS A 70 -12.31 -7.87 12.24
CA LYS A 70 -11.65 -6.57 12.19
C LYS A 70 -10.43 -6.66 11.28
N ALA A 71 -10.52 -6.04 10.11
CA ALA A 71 -9.48 -6.04 9.08
C ALA A 71 -9.18 -4.60 8.63
N PRO A 72 -7.95 -4.33 8.16
CA PRO A 72 -7.66 -3.07 7.48
C PRO A 72 -8.52 -2.93 6.22
N GLN A 73 -8.94 -1.70 5.93
CA GLN A 73 -9.52 -1.38 4.63
C GLN A 73 -8.41 -1.40 3.58
N ILE A 74 -8.54 -2.30 2.61
CA ILE A 74 -7.58 -2.45 1.53
C ILE A 74 -8.02 -1.59 0.35
N PHE A 75 -7.14 -0.69 -0.09
CA PHE A 75 -7.28 0.05 -1.33
C PHE A 75 -6.30 -0.54 -2.33
N GLU A 76 -6.81 -1.13 -3.39
CA GLU A 76 -6.02 -1.78 -4.44
C GLU A 76 -6.09 -0.94 -5.72
N PHE A 77 -4.95 -0.83 -6.40
CA PHE A 77 -4.83 -0.28 -7.75
C PHE A 77 -4.26 -1.40 -8.63
N VAL A 78 -5.04 -1.86 -9.62
CA VAL A 78 -4.69 -2.94 -10.57
C VAL A 78 -4.40 -2.33 -11.93
#